data_AF-A0A257LI61-F1
#
_entry.id   AF-A0A257LI61-F1
#
_cell.length_a   1.000
_cell.length_b   1.000
_cell.length_c   1.000
_cell.angle_alpha   90.00
_cell.angle_beta   90.00
_cell.angle_gamma   90.00
#
_symmetry.space_group_name_H-M   'P 1'
#
loop_
_entity.id
_entity.type
_entity.pdbx_description
1 polymer ?
#
loop_
_entity_poly.entity_id
_entity_poly.type
_entity_poly.pdbx_seq_one_letter_code
_entity_poly.pdbx_strand_id
1 'polypeptide(L)'
;DLLAGNLDYDRVIASPDMMAVVGRLGKTLGPKGLMPNPKLGTVTPNVAQAVKDAKSGQVEYRVEKQGIIHSGIGKLSFSDDALKANFKALTEAVVKSKPSGSKGKYVRKVTVTSSMGPGLKVDLSEVEGA
;
A
#
# COMPACT_ATOMS: atom_id res chain seq x y z
N ASP A 1 5.73 26.01 6.00
CA ASP A 1 6.37 25.22 4.93
C ASP A 1 5.39 24.48 4.04
N LEU A 2 4.61 23.51 4.55
CA LEU A 2 3.58 22.82 3.74
C LEU A 2 2.53 23.76 3.12
N LEU A 3 2.10 24.79 3.87
CA LEU A 3 1.20 25.85 3.38
C LEU A 3 1.87 26.79 2.36
N ALA A 4 3.21 26.85 2.35
CA ALA A 4 4.00 27.66 1.44
C ALA A 4 4.38 26.89 0.15
N GLY A 5 3.87 25.67 -0.02
CA GLY A 5 4.05 24.86 -1.22
C GLY A 5 5.26 23.92 -1.20
N ASN A 6 6.07 23.91 -0.13
CA ASN A 6 7.18 22.99 -0.02
C ASN A 6 6.68 21.59 0.37
N LEU A 7 6.81 20.63 -0.55
CA LEU A 7 6.22 19.28 -0.49
C LEU A 7 7.23 18.19 -0.87
N ASP A 8 8.50 18.38 -0.50
CA ASP A 8 9.56 17.40 -0.72
C ASP A 8 9.52 16.29 0.36
N TYR A 9 8.36 15.66 0.51
CA TYR A 9 8.14 14.60 1.50
C TYR A 9 7.52 13.39 0.82
N ASP A 10 8.10 12.22 1.07
CA ASP A 10 7.57 10.95 0.57
C ASP A 10 6.37 10.46 1.39
N ARG A 11 6.28 10.85 2.66
CA ARG A 11 5.20 10.42 3.56
C ARG A 11 4.87 11.45 4.63
N VAL A 12 3.59 11.63 4.90
CA VAL A 12 3.08 12.49 5.98
C VAL A 12 2.35 11.61 6.99
N ILE A 13 2.73 11.74 8.27
CA ILE A 13 2.09 11.05 9.40
C ILE A 13 1.51 12.14 10.31
N ALA A 14 0.28 11.95 10.77
CA ALA A 14 -0.41 12.90 11.62
C ALA A 14 -0.95 12.24 12.88
N SER A 15 -1.05 13.03 13.95
CA SER A 15 -1.83 12.67 15.13
C SER A 15 -3.29 13.13 14.97
N PRO A 16 -4.27 12.45 15.60
CA PRO A 16 -5.69 12.73 15.39
C PRO A 16 -6.14 14.16 15.71
N ASP A 17 -5.50 14.79 16.70
CA ASP A 17 -5.70 16.18 17.12
C ASP A 17 -5.34 17.20 16.03
N MET A 18 -4.36 16.89 15.19
CA MET A 18 -3.87 17.79 14.12
C MET A 18 -4.61 17.61 12.78
N MET A 19 -5.54 16.66 12.68
CA MET A 19 -6.28 16.37 11.45
C MET A 19 -7.15 17.53 10.97
N ALA A 20 -7.62 18.40 11.87
CA ALA A 20 -8.39 19.60 11.50
C ALA A 20 -7.56 20.59 10.66
N VAL A 21 -6.25 20.68 10.93
CA VAL A 21 -5.32 21.53 10.18
C VAL A 21 -4.89 20.83 8.89
N VAL A 22 -4.60 19.53 8.95
CA VAL A 22 -4.23 18.71 7.77
C VAL A 22 -5.38 18.64 6.76
N GLY A 23 -6.64 18.65 7.21
CA GLY A 23 -7.82 18.69 6.34
C GLY A 23 -7.87 19.95 5.46
N ARG A 24 -7.37 21.10 5.95
CA ARG A 24 -7.26 22.33 5.16
C ARG A 24 -6.24 22.21 4.02
N LEU A 25 -5.23 21.36 4.20
CA LEU A 25 -4.21 21.03 3.20
C LEU A 25 -4.66 19.96 2.20
N GLY A 26 -5.90 19.47 2.29
CA GLY A 26 -6.43 18.40 1.43
C GLY A 26 -6.37 18.71 -0.07
N LYS A 27 -6.50 19.99 -0.47
CA LYS A 27 -6.37 20.38 -1.89
C LYS A 27 -4.97 20.14 -2.45
N THR A 28 -3.94 20.23 -1.61
CA THR A 28 -2.55 20.09 -2.02
C THR A 28 -2.02 18.67 -1.79
N LEU A 29 -2.39 18.04 -0.68
CA LEU A 29 -1.95 16.68 -0.32
C LEU A 29 -2.77 15.58 -1.04
N GLY A 30 -4.04 15.85 -1.34
CA GLY A 30 -4.96 14.92 -2.01
C GLY A 30 -4.47 14.42 -3.37
N PRO A 31 -4.19 15.29 -4.36
CA PRO A 31 -3.77 14.85 -5.70
C PRO A 31 -2.41 14.14 -5.71
N LYS A 32 -1.55 14.42 -4.71
CA LYS A 32 -0.24 13.76 -4.55
C LYS A 32 -0.30 12.44 -3.78
N GLY A 33 -1.47 12.05 -3.25
CA GLY A 33 -1.62 10.83 -2.45
C GLY A 33 -0.94 10.88 -1.08
N LEU A 34 -0.47 12.05 -0.63
CA LEU A 34 0.26 12.24 0.63
C LEU A 34 -0.66 12.50 1.82
N MET A 35 -1.99 12.39 1.64
CA MET A 35 -2.96 12.67 2.68
C MET A 35 -2.96 11.56 3.74
N PRO A 36 -2.71 11.87 5.03
CA PRO A 36 -2.78 10.89 6.11
C PRO A 36 -4.18 10.27 6.21
N ASN A 37 -4.25 8.96 6.43
CA ASN A 37 -5.49 8.21 6.48
C ASN A 37 -5.51 7.27 7.70
N PRO A 38 -6.53 7.34 8.57
CA PRO A 38 -6.68 6.43 9.70
C PRO A 38 -6.70 4.95 9.30
N LYS A 39 -7.24 4.61 8.11
CA LYS A 39 -7.27 3.23 7.61
C LYS A 39 -5.87 2.68 7.27
N LEU A 40 -4.92 3.57 7.01
CA LEU A 40 -3.55 3.22 6.67
C LEU A 40 -2.63 3.25 7.91
N GLY A 41 -3.16 3.60 9.09
CA GLY A 41 -2.36 3.76 10.31
C GLY A 41 -1.46 4.99 10.32
N THR A 42 -1.49 5.80 9.25
CA THR A 42 -0.75 7.08 9.15
C THR A 42 -1.40 8.20 9.97
N VAL A 43 -2.58 7.94 10.53
CA VAL A 43 -3.18 8.76 11.60
C VAL A 43 -3.23 7.93 12.87
N THR A 44 -2.29 8.19 13.79
CA THR A 44 -2.17 7.44 15.04
C THR A 44 -1.71 8.34 16.18
N PRO A 45 -2.17 8.10 17.43
CA PRO A 45 -1.59 8.75 18.60
C PRO A 45 -0.14 8.31 18.84
N ASN A 46 0.28 7.14 18.36
CA ASN A 46 1.65 6.64 18.49
C ASN A 46 2.49 6.94 17.24
N VAL A 47 2.89 8.20 17.10
CA VAL A 47 3.65 8.70 15.94
C VAL A 47 5.02 8.01 15.83
N ALA A 48 5.67 7.70 16.96
CA ALA A 48 6.98 7.07 16.97
C ALA A 48 6.97 5.68 16.31
N GLN A 49 5.94 4.88 16.56
CA GLN A 49 5.80 3.57 15.92
C GLN A 49 5.49 3.71 14.44
N ALA A 50 4.55 4.60 14.06
CA ALA A 50 4.23 4.82 12.65
C ALA A 50 5.43 5.32 11.82
N VAL A 51 6.34 6.11 12.40
CA VAL A 51 7.58 6.52 11.73
C VAL A 51 8.51 5.34 11.51
N LYS A 52 8.63 4.41 12.47
CA LYS A 52 9.44 3.19 12.31
C LYS A 52 8.86 2.29 11.22
N ASP A 53 7.55 2.09 11.24
CA ASP A 53 6.85 1.24 10.27
C ASP A 53 6.95 1.84 8.86
N ALA A 54 6.76 3.16 8.72
CA ALA A 54 6.95 3.86 7.46
C ALA A 54 8.38 3.76 6.92
N LYS A 55 9.40 3.88 7.79
CA LYS A 55 10.81 3.73 7.41
C LYS A 55 11.20 2.29 7.07
N SER A 56 10.48 1.31 7.59
CA SER A 56 10.74 -0.11 7.31
C SER A 56 10.37 -0.53 5.88
N GLY A 57 9.81 0.38 5.08
CA GLY A 57 9.45 0.13 3.68
C GLY A 57 8.02 -0.38 3.50
N GLN A 58 7.11 -0.03 4.42
CA GLN A 58 5.71 -0.41 4.35
C GLN A 58 5.08 0.00 3.00
N VAL A 59 4.64 -1.01 2.25
CA VAL A 59 3.92 -0.85 0.98
C VAL A 59 2.44 -0.69 1.24
N GLU A 60 1.86 0.39 0.73
CA GLU A 60 0.41 0.61 0.73
C GLU A 60 -0.19 0.04 -0.55
N TYR A 61 -1.30 -0.69 -0.41
CA TYR A 61 -2.10 -1.13 -1.53
C TYR A 61 -3.53 -0.60 -1.39
N ARG A 62 -4.09 -0.16 -2.51
CA ARG A 62 -5.48 0.30 -2.61
C ARG A 62 -6.17 -0.47 -3.72
N VAL A 63 -7.44 -0.79 -3.48
CA VAL A 63 -8.31 -1.39 -4.48
C VAL A 63 -8.82 -0.30 -5.43
N GLU A 64 -8.69 -0.53 -6.72
CA GLU A 64 -9.29 0.33 -7.75
C GLU A 64 -10.80 0.08 -7.91
N LYS A 65 -11.49 0.94 -8.66
CA LYS A 65 -12.94 0.80 -8.90
C LYS A 65 -13.33 -0.55 -9.52
N GLN A 66 -12.42 -1.17 -10.27
CA GLN A 66 -12.62 -2.47 -10.90
C GLN A 66 -12.29 -3.67 -9.98
N GLY A 67 -11.91 -3.43 -8.72
CA GLY A 67 -11.56 -4.51 -7.79
C GLY A 67 -10.15 -5.07 -8.00
N ILE A 68 -9.28 -4.34 -8.71
CA ILE A 68 -7.89 -4.72 -8.96
C ILE A 68 -6.99 -4.05 -7.92
N ILE A 69 -5.98 -4.79 -7.45
CA ILE A 69 -4.94 -4.27 -6.55
C ILE A 69 -3.62 -4.23 -7.32
N HIS A 70 -3.01 -3.04 -7.39
CA HIS A 70 -1.67 -2.84 -7.91
C HIS A 70 -0.72 -2.59 -6.74
N SER A 71 0.35 -3.37 -6.65
CA SER A 71 1.36 -3.24 -5.59
C SER A 71 2.73 -3.61 -6.15
N GLY A 72 3.74 -2.79 -5.84
CA GLY A 72 5.13 -3.07 -6.18
C GLY A 72 5.77 -4.00 -5.16
N ILE A 73 6.20 -5.18 -5.58
CA ILE A 73 6.85 -6.17 -4.70
C ILE A 73 8.37 -5.95 -4.54
N GLY A 74 8.98 -5.09 -5.37
CA GLY A 74 10.41 -4.80 -5.31
C GLY A 74 10.97 -4.27 -6.63
N LYS A 75 12.30 -4.26 -6.72
CA LYS A 75 13.06 -3.93 -7.94
C LYS A 75 13.79 -5.17 -8.44
N LEU A 76 14.14 -5.18 -9.72
CA LEU A 76 14.99 -6.21 -10.35
C LEU A 76 16.37 -6.39 -9.69
N SER A 77 16.83 -5.38 -8.95
CA SER A 77 18.10 -5.46 -8.20
C SER A 77 18.00 -6.25 -6.90
N PHE A 78 16.82 -6.74 -6.52
CA PHE A 78 16.65 -7.55 -5.31
C PHE A 78 16.95 -9.03 -5.62
N SER A 79 17.35 -9.79 -4.61
CA SER A 79 17.51 -11.23 -4.77
C SER A 79 16.17 -11.93 -5.01
N ASP A 80 16.21 -13.05 -5.71
CA ASP A 80 15.01 -13.86 -6.01
C ASP A 80 14.26 -14.29 -4.74
N ASP A 81 15.00 -14.61 -3.67
CA ASP A 81 14.40 -15.00 -2.39
C ASP A 81 13.67 -13.84 -1.72
N ALA A 82 14.21 -12.62 -1.80
CA ALA A 82 13.55 -11.42 -1.28
C ALA A 82 12.27 -11.10 -2.06
N LEU A 83 12.30 -11.24 -3.40
CA LEU A 83 11.12 -11.04 -4.24
C LEU A 83 10.02 -12.08 -3.94
N LYS A 84 10.40 -13.35 -3.75
CA LYS A 84 9.47 -14.41 -3.33
C LYS A 84 8.88 -14.16 -1.95
N ALA A 85 9.70 -13.74 -0.98
CA ALA A 85 9.24 -13.41 0.37
C ALA A 85 8.24 -12.25 0.36
N ASN A 86 8.53 -11.18 -0.40
CA ASN A 86 7.63 -10.03 -0.54
C ASN A 86 6.31 -10.43 -1.23
N PHE A 87 6.38 -11.28 -2.24
CA PHE A 87 5.19 -11.80 -2.93
C PHE A 87 4.28 -12.62 -2.00
N LYS A 88 4.86 -13.50 -1.17
CA LYS A 88 4.12 -14.27 -0.16
C LYS A 88 3.46 -13.35 0.86
N ALA A 89 4.23 -12.42 1.44
CA ALA A 89 3.73 -11.46 2.43
C ALA A 89 2.58 -10.61 1.89
N LEU A 90 2.66 -10.14 0.63
CA LEU A 90 1.59 -9.40 -0.02
C LEU A 90 0.33 -10.26 -0.18
N THR A 91 0.49 -11.51 -0.63
CA THR A 91 -0.67 -12.36 -0.89
C THR A 91 -1.38 -12.78 0.39
N GLU A 92 -0.63 -13.13 1.43
CA GLU A 92 -1.17 -13.42 2.77
C GLU A 92 -1.94 -12.22 3.33
N ALA A 93 -1.39 -11.01 3.19
CA ALA A 93 -2.05 -9.78 3.64
C ALA A 93 -3.36 -9.52 2.89
N VAL A 94 -3.40 -9.77 1.57
CA VAL A 94 -4.60 -9.65 0.74
C VAL A 94 -5.66 -10.66 1.18
N VAL A 95 -5.30 -11.95 1.32
CA VAL A 95 -6.24 -13.00 1.74
C VAL A 95 -6.81 -12.70 3.13
N LYS A 96 -5.97 -12.24 4.07
CA LYS A 96 -6.41 -11.83 5.42
C LYS A 96 -7.35 -10.61 5.38
N SER A 97 -7.20 -9.76 4.37
CA SER A 97 -8.07 -8.59 4.15
C SER A 97 -9.39 -8.93 3.46
N LYS A 98 -9.70 -10.22 3.23
CA LYS A 98 -10.97 -10.66 2.64
C LYS A 98 -12.17 -10.16 3.45
N PRO A 99 -13.08 -9.36 2.85
CA PRO A 99 -14.30 -8.96 3.52
C PRO A 99 -15.22 -10.16 3.78
N SER A 100 -15.89 -10.19 4.92
CA SER A 100 -16.84 -11.27 5.29
C SER A 100 -17.98 -11.46 4.29
N GLY A 101 -18.35 -10.42 3.53
CA GLY A 101 -19.37 -10.48 2.48
C GLY A 101 -18.89 -11.06 1.14
N SER A 102 -17.60 -11.38 0.99
CA SER A 102 -17.05 -11.90 -0.27
C SER A 102 -17.36 -13.39 -0.44
N LYS A 103 -18.19 -13.71 -1.44
CA LYS A 103 -18.54 -15.09 -1.83
C LYS A 103 -17.60 -15.61 -2.91
N GLY A 104 -17.15 -16.87 -2.77
CA GLY A 104 -16.28 -17.55 -3.74
C GLY A 104 -14.78 -17.29 -3.54
N LYS A 105 -14.00 -17.57 -4.60
CA LYS A 105 -12.54 -17.34 -4.64
C LYS A 105 -12.26 -15.84 -4.61
N TYR A 106 -11.46 -15.42 -3.63
CA TYR A 106 -11.15 -14.01 -3.41
C TYR A 106 -10.10 -13.51 -4.41
N VAL A 107 -9.09 -14.33 -4.68
CA VAL A 107 -8.05 -14.06 -5.68
C VAL A 107 -8.39 -14.82 -6.96
N ARG A 108 -8.66 -14.09 -8.06
CA ARG A 108 -9.06 -14.69 -9.34
C ARG A 108 -7.91 -14.87 -10.33
N LYS A 109 -6.91 -13.99 -10.26
CA LYS A 109 -5.78 -13.95 -11.18
C LYS A 109 -4.66 -13.14 -10.53
N VAL A 110 -3.44 -13.64 -10.64
CA VAL A 110 -2.22 -12.88 -10.32
C VAL A 110 -1.41 -12.71 -11.59
N THR A 111 -0.90 -11.51 -11.83
CA THR A 111 -0.05 -11.21 -12.98
C THR A 111 1.12 -10.36 -12.50
N VAL A 112 2.34 -10.85 -12.74
CA VAL A 112 3.58 -10.16 -12.40
C VAL A 112 4.11 -9.52 -13.67
N THR A 113 4.46 -8.25 -13.60
CA THR A 113 4.99 -7.48 -14.73
C THR A 113 6.11 -6.59 -14.26
N SER A 114 7.10 -6.36 -15.14
CA SER A 114 8.03 -5.25 -14.98
C SER A 114 7.41 -3.97 -15.54
N SER A 115 8.02 -2.81 -15.26
CA SER A 115 7.48 -1.50 -15.65
C SER A 115 7.23 -1.34 -17.16
N MET A 116 8.06 -1.99 -17.99
CA MET A 116 7.99 -1.92 -19.46
C MET A 116 7.96 -3.31 -20.12
N GLY A 117 7.67 -4.37 -19.36
CA GLY A 117 7.71 -5.75 -19.85
C GLY A 117 6.33 -6.38 -20.01
N PRO A 118 6.27 -7.56 -20.66
CA PRO A 118 5.05 -8.35 -20.72
C PRO A 118 4.67 -8.90 -19.33
N GLY A 119 3.37 -8.99 -19.06
CA GLY A 119 2.84 -9.56 -17.82
C GLY A 119 2.81 -11.09 -17.87
N LEU A 120 3.44 -11.74 -16.91
CA LEU A 120 3.41 -13.19 -16.71
C LEU A 120 2.30 -13.56 -15.73
N LYS A 121 1.44 -14.49 -16.14
CA LYS A 121 0.40 -15.04 -15.25
C LYS A 121 1.03 -16.07 -14.34
N VAL A 122 0.82 -15.91 -13.04
CA VAL A 122 1.27 -16.87 -12.03
C VAL A 122 0.12 -17.84 -11.75
N ASP A 123 0.45 -19.11 -11.55
CA ASP A 123 -0.55 -20.09 -11.14
C ASP A 123 -1.01 -19.80 -9.70
N LEU A 124 -2.31 -19.87 -9.47
CA LEU A 124 -2.92 -19.63 -8.17
C LEU A 124 -2.88 -20.88 -7.27
N SER A 125 -2.57 -22.05 -7.84
CA SER A 125 -2.46 -23.31 -7.11
C SER A 125 -1.32 -23.30 -6.08
N GLU A 126 -0.23 -22.58 -6.37
CA GLU A 126 0.94 -22.44 -5.49
C GLU A 126 0.82 -21.25 -4.52
N VAL A 127 -0.27 -20.49 -4.60
CA VAL A 127 -0.49 -19.28 -3.81
C VAL A 127 -1.40 -19.63 -2.63
N GLU A 128 -0.82 -19.75 -1.44
CA GLU A 128 -1.57 -20.06 -0.21
C GLU A 128 -2.74 -19.07 0.01
N GLY A 129 -3.97 -19.60 0.02
CA GLY A 129 -5.18 -18.84 0.31
C GLY A 129 -5.99 -18.30 -0.89
N ALA A 130 -5.67 -18.69 -2.14
CA ALA A 130 -6.43 -18.35 -3.35
C ALA A 130 -7.69 -19.23 -3.58
#